data_AF-A0A1B6IRN0-F1
#
_entry.id   AF-A0A1B6IRN0-F1
#
_cell.length_a   1.000
_cell.length_b   1.000
_cell.length_c   1.000
_cell.angle_alpha   90.00
_cell.angle_beta   90.00
_cell.angle_gamma   90.00
#
_symmetry.space_group_name_H-M   'P 1'
#
loop_
_entity.id
_entity.type
_entity.pdbx_description
1 polymer ?
#
loop_
_entity_poly.entity_id
_entity_poly.type
_entity_poly.pdbx_seq_one_letter_code
_entity_poly.pdbx_strand_id
1 'polypeptide(L)'
;LTNTCLMVMYNILLGCPNLTSDLVNDQEFIRIICDSGADGMEFAQYIVEHMLTQDVDWSKVYTTNISVGGRLFILDVVENRLKQSNNSMPVGLVTQLASQFCQHSECILRTVADSVEALEPIEVATLLQLLASCSAHPPYLQALQSYRNFFINCAFLLKSIHMAGKEQNNCFSTVPKLSEADDKLQNHPAFGFKANLVRVLGNLCWKHKENQDMMNELSIIPLLLDCCNIDARNPFIIQWVVLAVRNLCEGNKDNQAVIAGMSRQGLVESAVLTELGITLHTDEDNNTVHIAPFHPR
;
A
#
# COMPACT_ATOMS: atom_id res chain seq x y z
N LEU A 1 32.83 2.96 4.60
CA LEU A 1 33.02 1.61 5.17
C LEU A 1 33.16 0.64 3.99
N THR A 2 33.94 -0.45 4.07
CA THR A 2 34.00 -1.46 3.00
C THR A 2 33.12 -2.66 3.34
N ASN A 3 32.74 -3.45 2.34
CA ASN A 3 32.00 -4.69 2.56
C ASN A 3 32.75 -5.67 3.51
N THR A 4 34.10 -5.69 3.46
CA THR A 4 34.93 -6.46 4.40
C THR A 4 34.79 -5.96 5.84
N CYS A 5 34.72 -4.65 6.08
CA CYS A 5 34.50 -4.11 7.42
C CYS A 5 33.11 -4.50 7.96
N LEU A 6 32.07 -4.46 7.11
CA LEU A 6 30.73 -4.91 7.45
C LEU A 6 30.71 -6.42 7.76
N MET A 7 31.46 -7.24 7.02
CA MET A 7 31.60 -8.66 7.28
C MET A 7 32.20 -8.95 8.67
N VAL A 8 33.25 -8.23 9.04
CA VAL A 8 33.84 -8.36 10.39
C VAL A 8 32.83 -7.94 11.45
N MET A 9 32.13 -6.83 11.25
CA MET A 9 31.09 -6.36 12.16
C MET A 9 29.95 -7.37 12.33
N TYR A 10 29.44 -7.91 11.23
CA TYR A 10 28.40 -8.94 11.26
C TYR A 10 28.82 -10.16 12.09
N ASN A 11 30.04 -10.66 11.88
CA ASN A 11 30.56 -11.79 12.66
C ASN A 11 30.73 -11.44 14.16
N ILE A 12 31.09 -10.21 14.49
CA ILE A 12 31.13 -9.73 15.88
C ILE A 12 29.72 -9.74 16.50
N LEU A 13 28.70 -9.24 15.78
CA LEU A 13 27.32 -9.23 16.27
C LEU A 13 26.79 -10.65 16.50
N LEU A 14 27.10 -11.60 15.60
CA LEU A 14 26.74 -13.01 15.79
C LEU A 14 27.38 -13.63 17.04
N GLY A 15 28.62 -13.25 17.36
CA GLY A 15 29.33 -13.74 18.54
C GLY A 15 28.93 -13.03 19.84
N CYS A 16 28.40 -11.81 19.75
CA CYS A 16 28.12 -10.93 20.89
C CYS A 16 26.74 -10.25 20.75
N PRO A 17 25.62 -10.95 21.01
CA PRO A 17 24.27 -10.42 20.76
C PRO A 17 23.94 -9.11 21.48
N ASN A 18 24.54 -8.86 22.66
CA ASN A 18 24.33 -7.64 23.43
C ASN A 18 24.77 -6.37 22.67
N LEU A 19 25.73 -6.50 21.75
CA LEU A 19 26.24 -5.37 20.97
C LEU A 19 25.23 -4.85 19.93
N THR A 20 24.20 -5.63 19.57
CA THR A 20 23.18 -5.16 18.63
C THR A 20 22.42 -3.96 19.20
N SER A 21 22.13 -3.95 20.51
CA SER A 21 21.51 -2.78 21.16
C SER A 21 22.43 -1.57 21.17
N ASP A 22 23.74 -1.77 21.40
CA ASP A 22 24.72 -0.68 21.37
C ASP A 22 24.83 -0.08 19.97
N LEU A 23 24.86 -0.95 18.94
CA LEU A 23 24.86 -0.53 17.53
C LEU A 23 23.63 0.31 17.18
N VAL A 24 22.43 -0.11 17.60
CA VAL A 24 21.17 0.62 17.33
C VAL A 24 21.17 2.01 17.99
N ASN A 25 21.87 2.17 19.11
CA ASN A 25 22.01 3.48 19.75
C ASN A 25 23.01 4.40 19.04
N ASP A 26 23.88 3.86 18.18
CA ASP A 26 24.82 4.64 17.39
C ASP A 26 24.21 5.02 16.02
N GLN A 27 23.63 6.21 15.97
CA GLN A 27 22.93 6.73 14.80
C GLN A 27 23.83 6.93 13.58
N GLU A 28 25.13 7.17 13.78
CA GLU A 28 26.06 7.35 12.66
C GLU A 28 26.39 5.99 12.04
N PHE A 29 26.65 4.97 12.86
CA PHE A 29 26.89 3.62 12.35
C PHE A 29 25.68 3.02 11.67
N ILE A 30 24.48 3.17 12.24
CA ILE A 30 23.23 2.74 11.59
C ILE A 30 23.09 3.40 10.21
N ARG A 31 23.28 4.71 10.13
CA ARG A 31 23.24 5.43 8.85
C ARG A 31 24.24 4.86 7.85
N ILE A 32 25.49 4.68 8.24
CA ILE A 32 26.55 4.13 7.39
C ILE A 32 26.18 2.73 6.89
N ILE A 33 25.67 1.85 7.75
CA ILE A 33 25.29 0.48 7.39
C ILE A 33 24.15 0.50 6.36
N CYS A 34 23.07 1.23 6.64
CA CYS A 34 21.90 1.28 5.77
C CYS A 34 22.21 1.93 4.42
N ASP A 35 22.95 3.03 4.40
CA ASP A 35 23.38 3.69 3.16
C ASP A 35 24.35 2.79 2.36
N SER A 36 25.25 2.04 3.03
CA SER A 36 26.12 1.07 2.35
C SER A 36 25.32 -0.10 1.74
N GLY A 37 24.22 -0.51 2.38
CA GLY A 37 23.31 -1.51 1.84
C GLY A 37 22.61 -1.03 0.57
N ALA A 38 22.19 0.24 0.53
CA ALA A 38 21.66 0.86 -0.68
C ALA A 38 22.68 0.91 -1.82
N ASP A 39 23.98 1.03 -1.50
CA ASP A 39 25.09 0.95 -2.46
C ASP A 39 25.46 -0.50 -2.87
N GLY A 40 24.70 -1.51 -2.43
CA GLY A 40 24.87 -2.91 -2.82
C GLY A 40 25.87 -3.71 -1.97
N MET A 41 26.21 -3.25 -0.77
CA MET A 41 27.09 -4.02 0.13
C MET A 41 26.31 -5.15 0.84
N GLU A 42 26.55 -6.40 0.44
CA GLU A 42 25.82 -7.59 0.91
C GLU A 42 25.84 -7.76 2.45
N PHE A 43 26.94 -7.41 3.13
CA PHE A 43 27.00 -7.59 4.59
C PHE A 43 26.16 -6.58 5.37
N ALA A 44 25.75 -5.47 4.75
CA ALA A 44 24.74 -4.61 5.35
C ALA A 44 23.39 -5.35 5.43
N GLN A 45 23.04 -6.16 4.42
CA GLN A 45 21.80 -6.94 4.41
C GLN A 45 21.82 -7.96 5.56
N TYR A 46 22.91 -8.71 5.71
CA TYR A 46 23.00 -9.69 6.80
C TYR A 46 22.92 -9.05 8.19
N ILE A 47 23.46 -7.83 8.36
CA ILE A 47 23.33 -7.08 9.61
C ILE A 47 21.87 -6.69 9.86
N VAL A 48 21.17 -6.10 8.89
CA VAL A 48 19.75 -5.71 9.04
C VAL A 48 18.86 -6.95 9.26
N GLU A 49 19.12 -8.04 8.54
CA GLU A 49 18.43 -9.32 8.76
C GLU A 49 18.67 -9.89 10.16
N HIS A 50 19.89 -9.76 10.69
CA HIS A 50 20.19 -10.11 12.06
C HIS A 50 19.42 -9.22 13.03
N MET A 51 19.38 -7.91 12.84
CA MET A 51 18.59 -6.99 13.66
C MET A 51 17.10 -7.34 13.69
N LEU A 52 16.52 -7.81 12.56
CA LEU A 52 15.13 -8.30 12.50
C LEU A 52 14.85 -9.54 13.37
N THR A 53 15.90 -10.25 13.80
CA THR A 53 15.77 -11.38 14.75
C THR A 53 15.91 -10.94 16.21
N GLN A 54 16.27 -9.69 16.47
CA GLN A 54 16.53 -9.16 17.81
C GLN A 54 15.42 -8.19 18.24
N ASP A 55 15.28 -8.01 19.56
CA ASP A 55 14.39 -7.00 20.13
C ASP A 55 15.11 -5.65 20.16
N VAL A 56 14.98 -4.89 19.08
CA VAL A 56 15.63 -3.59 18.89
C VAL A 56 14.61 -2.48 18.69
N ASP A 57 15.00 -1.28 19.10
CA ASP A 57 14.20 -0.07 18.89
C ASP A 57 14.29 0.40 17.42
N TRP A 58 13.36 -0.06 16.60
CA TRP A 58 13.29 0.29 15.18
C TRP A 58 13.06 1.78 14.91
N SER A 59 12.64 2.58 15.90
CA SER A 59 12.55 4.04 15.73
C SER A 59 13.92 4.70 15.57
N LYS A 60 14.98 4.03 16.04
CA LYS A 60 16.38 4.43 15.90
C LYS A 60 17.04 3.87 14.65
N VAL A 61 16.41 2.89 14.00
CA VAL A 61 16.93 2.21 12.80
C VAL A 61 16.24 2.69 11.54
N TYR A 62 14.94 3.00 11.59
CA TYR A 62 14.21 3.62 10.48
C TYR A 62 13.90 5.06 10.86
N THR A 63 14.82 5.96 10.49
CA THR A 63 14.82 7.37 10.90
C THR A 63 15.20 8.29 9.75
N THR A 64 14.85 9.58 9.86
CA THR A 64 15.15 10.61 8.86
C THR A 64 16.63 10.90 8.68
N ASN A 65 17.49 10.47 9.62
CA ASN A 65 18.95 10.58 9.50
C ASN A 65 19.54 9.65 8.43
N ILE A 66 18.81 8.60 8.03
CA ILE A 66 19.21 7.66 6.98
C ILE A 66 18.78 8.22 5.64
N SER A 67 19.58 8.04 4.59
CA SER A 67 19.15 8.45 3.25
C SER A 67 17.86 7.74 2.82
N VAL A 68 17.11 8.32 1.87
CA VAL A 68 15.92 7.63 1.35
C VAL A 68 16.28 6.28 0.72
N GLY A 69 17.43 6.19 0.04
CA GLY A 69 17.97 4.95 -0.49
C GLY A 69 18.23 3.91 0.60
N GLY A 70 18.86 4.31 1.71
CA GLY A 70 19.08 3.43 2.87
C GLY A 70 17.78 2.96 3.53
N ARG A 71 16.75 3.82 3.59
CA ARG A 71 15.42 3.43 4.09
C ARG A 71 14.71 2.47 3.13
N LEU A 72 14.77 2.71 1.83
CA LEU A 72 14.26 1.79 0.80
C LEU A 72 14.96 0.42 0.88
N PHE A 73 16.27 0.40 1.12
CA PHE A 73 17.02 -0.83 1.37
C PHE A 73 16.49 -1.59 2.59
N ILE A 74 16.21 -0.91 3.72
CA ILE A 74 15.58 -1.56 4.88
C ILE A 74 14.23 -2.17 4.49
N LEU A 75 13.38 -1.43 3.76
CA LEU A 75 12.07 -1.93 3.33
C LEU A 75 12.18 -3.17 2.45
N ASP A 76 13.15 -3.24 1.55
CA ASP A 76 13.40 -4.41 0.71
C ASP A 76 13.80 -5.64 1.56
N VAL A 77 14.70 -5.47 2.53
CA VAL A 77 15.08 -6.54 3.46
C VAL A 77 13.87 -7.05 4.25
N VAL A 78 13.03 -6.13 4.74
CA VAL A 78 11.80 -6.45 5.50
C VAL A 78 10.79 -7.17 4.62
N GLU A 79 10.58 -6.72 3.38
CA GLU A 79 9.68 -7.37 2.43
C GLU A 79 10.14 -8.78 2.07
N ASN A 80 11.44 -8.95 1.79
CA ASN A 80 12.03 -10.24 1.47
C ASN A 80 11.91 -11.22 2.65
N ARG A 81 12.06 -10.73 3.88
CA ARG A 81 11.81 -11.53 5.08
C ARG A 81 10.35 -11.93 5.22
N LEU A 82 9.40 -11.03 4.98
CA LEU A 82 7.96 -11.31 5.06
C LEU A 82 7.53 -12.39 4.06
N LYS A 83 8.15 -12.44 2.87
CA LYS A 83 7.86 -13.46 1.83
C LYS A 83 8.33 -14.87 2.23
N GLN A 84 9.25 -15.01 3.18
CA GLN A 84 9.78 -16.30 3.62
C GLN A 84 8.85 -16.90 4.69
N SER A 85 8.23 -18.05 4.39
CA SER A 85 7.13 -18.66 5.16
C SER A 85 7.40 -18.96 6.63
N ASN A 86 8.67 -18.95 7.07
CA ASN A 86 9.08 -19.32 8.42
C ASN A 86 9.61 -18.13 9.25
N ASN A 87 9.67 -16.92 8.68
CA ASN A 87 10.29 -15.78 9.34
C ASN A 87 9.24 -14.75 9.78
N SER A 88 9.11 -14.56 11.09
CA SER A 88 8.37 -13.43 11.64
C SER A 88 9.24 -12.17 11.71
N MET A 89 8.58 -11.03 11.73
CA MET A 89 9.16 -9.71 11.94
C MET A 89 8.62 -9.14 13.26
N PRO A 90 9.36 -8.24 13.93
CA PRO A 90 8.86 -7.59 15.12
C PRO A 90 7.58 -6.79 14.82
N VAL A 91 6.52 -7.00 15.61
CA VAL A 91 5.26 -6.24 15.46
C VAL A 91 5.50 -4.74 15.66
N GLY A 92 6.41 -4.37 16.57
CA GLY A 92 6.79 -2.99 16.82
C GLY A 92 7.38 -2.28 15.58
N LEU A 93 8.11 -3.01 14.73
CA LEU A 93 8.58 -2.49 13.45
C LEU A 93 7.39 -2.15 12.54
N VAL A 94 6.41 -3.04 12.40
CA VAL A 94 5.24 -2.79 11.54
C VAL A 94 4.46 -1.56 11.99
N THR A 95 4.26 -1.39 13.31
CA THR A 95 3.61 -0.20 13.87
C THR A 95 4.42 1.07 13.60
N GLN A 96 5.76 0.98 13.69
CA GLN A 96 6.64 2.11 13.39
C GLN A 96 6.59 2.48 11.91
N LEU A 97 6.60 1.51 10.99
CA LEU A 97 6.46 1.76 9.55
C LEU A 97 5.09 2.40 9.23
N ALA A 98 4.01 1.97 9.89
CA ALA A 98 2.70 2.60 9.76
C ALA A 98 2.70 4.06 10.24
N SER A 99 3.40 4.35 11.35
CA SER A 99 3.58 5.72 11.86
C SER A 99 4.36 6.58 10.86
N GLN A 100 5.44 6.07 10.29
CA GLN A 100 6.24 6.75 9.27
C GLN A 100 5.42 7.02 8.00
N PHE A 101 4.62 6.04 7.55
CA PHE A 101 3.70 6.25 6.44
C PHE A 101 2.75 7.42 6.73
N CYS A 102 2.12 7.45 7.91
CA CYS A 102 1.17 8.52 8.27
C CYS A 102 1.80 9.92 8.27
N GLN A 103 3.09 10.04 8.62
CA GLN A 103 3.81 11.31 8.68
C GLN A 103 4.19 11.85 7.30
N HIS A 104 4.34 10.96 6.31
CA HIS A 104 4.93 11.32 5.00
C HIS A 104 4.01 11.08 3.81
N SER A 105 2.88 10.39 4.00
CA SER A 105 2.01 9.90 2.93
C SER A 105 1.52 10.97 1.95
N GLU A 106 1.34 12.21 2.41
CA GLU A 106 0.87 13.33 1.56
C GLU A 106 1.83 13.66 0.42
N CYS A 107 3.11 13.27 0.51
CA CYS A 107 4.08 13.50 -0.56
C CYS A 107 3.66 12.86 -1.88
N ILE A 108 2.85 11.78 -1.84
CA ILE A 108 2.33 11.11 -3.04
C ILE A 108 1.49 12.08 -3.87
N LEU A 109 0.76 13.01 -3.26
CA LEU A 109 -0.09 13.97 -3.98
C LEU A 109 0.74 14.96 -4.81
N ARG A 110 2.03 15.14 -4.49
CA ARG A 110 2.94 16.01 -5.25
C ARG A 110 3.37 15.40 -6.59
N THR A 111 3.16 14.10 -6.81
CA THR A 111 3.52 13.45 -8.08
C THR A 111 2.65 13.92 -9.25
N VAL A 112 1.54 14.62 -8.98
CA VAL A 112 0.69 15.25 -10.01
C VAL A 112 1.46 16.30 -10.83
N ALA A 113 2.51 16.92 -10.26
CA ALA A 113 3.28 17.98 -10.92
C ALA A 113 4.40 17.47 -11.87
N ASP A 114 4.35 16.20 -12.30
CA ASP A 114 5.22 15.56 -13.32
C ASP A 114 6.75 15.67 -13.10
N SER A 115 7.20 16.07 -11.91
CA SER A 115 8.61 16.41 -11.65
C SER A 115 9.12 15.87 -10.32
N VAL A 116 8.98 14.57 -10.09
CA VAL A 116 9.50 13.96 -8.87
C VAL A 116 10.44 12.81 -9.21
N GLU A 117 11.67 13.16 -9.60
CA GLU A 117 12.85 12.28 -9.44
C GLU A 117 13.18 12.02 -7.96
N ALA A 118 12.33 12.50 -7.03
CA ALA A 118 12.54 12.36 -5.61
C ALA A 118 12.15 10.94 -5.16
N LEU A 119 12.95 10.37 -4.27
CA LEU A 119 12.79 9.01 -3.76
C LEU A 119 11.66 8.92 -2.72
N GLU A 120 11.18 10.04 -2.19
CA GLU A 120 10.21 10.08 -1.09
C GLU A 120 8.82 9.51 -1.47
N PRO A 121 8.23 9.80 -2.64
CA PRO A 121 7.01 9.13 -3.05
C PRO A 121 7.21 7.63 -3.30
N ILE A 122 8.41 7.21 -3.74
CA ILE A 122 8.76 5.79 -3.90
C ILE A 122 8.76 5.12 -2.53
N GLU A 123 9.42 5.72 -1.54
CA GLU A 123 9.43 5.23 -0.15
C GLU A 123 8.00 5.08 0.40
N VAL A 124 7.16 6.09 0.22
CA VAL A 124 5.76 6.06 0.67
C VAL A 124 4.94 4.97 -0.03
N ALA A 125 5.15 4.76 -1.33
CA ALA A 125 4.52 3.68 -2.07
C ALA A 125 4.98 2.30 -1.59
N THR A 126 6.28 2.13 -1.36
CA THR A 126 6.86 0.88 -0.84
C THR A 126 6.38 0.59 0.59
N LEU A 127 6.33 1.60 1.46
CA LEU A 127 5.75 1.48 2.81
C LEU A 127 4.31 0.98 2.76
N LEU A 128 3.47 1.59 1.91
CA LEU A 128 2.07 1.18 1.77
C LEU A 128 1.93 -0.25 1.25
N GLN A 129 2.69 -0.63 0.23
CA GLN A 129 2.70 -1.99 -0.32
C GLN A 129 3.11 -3.04 0.73
N LEU A 130 4.13 -2.73 1.52
CA LEU A 130 4.58 -3.59 2.62
C LEU A 130 3.51 -3.69 3.71
N LEU A 131 2.92 -2.57 4.15
CA LEU A 131 1.83 -2.55 5.15
C LEU A 131 0.57 -3.29 4.66
N ALA A 132 0.25 -3.20 3.36
CA ALA A 132 -0.80 -3.99 2.74
C ALA A 132 -0.52 -5.49 2.80
N SER A 133 0.76 -5.89 2.70
CA SER A 133 1.19 -7.28 2.84
C SER A 133 1.22 -7.74 4.30
N CYS A 134 1.70 -6.90 5.22
CA CYS A 134 1.66 -7.14 6.66
C CYS A 134 0.22 -7.33 7.16
N SER A 135 -0.73 -6.47 6.73
CA SER A 135 -2.14 -6.56 7.13
C SER A 135 -2.85 -7.84 6.67
N ALA A 136 -2.24 -8.67 5.83
CA ALA A 136 -2.76 -10.00 5.50
C ALA A 136 -2.39 -11.08 6.54
N HIS A 137 -1.54 -10.75 7.53
CA HIS A 137 -1.02 -11.70 8.52
C HIS A 137 -1.54 -11.36 9.93
N PRO A 138 -2.08 -12.33 10.69
CA PRO A 138 -2.76 -12.08 11.96
C PRO A 138 -2.02 -11.21 13.01
N PRO A 139 -0.73 -11.43 13.33
CA PRO A 139 -0.08 -10.64 14.39
C PRO A 139 0.07 -9.17 14.00
N TYR A 140 0.33 -8.89 12.72
CA TYR A 140 0.48 -7.53 12.22
C TYR A 140 -0.87 -6.87 11.96
N LEU A 141 -1.84 -7.64 11.47
CA LEU A 141 -3.21 -7.18 11.27
C LEU A 141 -3.82 -6.64 12.56
N GLN A 142 -3.69 -7.37 13.68
CA GLN A 142 -4.23 -6.93 14.97
C GLN A 142 -3.61 -5.60 15.42
N ALA A 143 -2.30 -5.45 15.31
CA ALA A 143 -1.61 -4.22 15.66
C ALA A 143 -2.06 -3.03 14.78
N LEU A 144 -2.18 -3.25 13.47
CA LEU A 144 -2.63 -2.21 12.54
C LEU A 144 -4.11 -1.86 12.71
N GLN A 145 -4.96 -2.84 13.05
CA GLN A 145 -6.38 -2.62 13.32
C GLN A 145 -6.61 -1.71 14.52
N SER A 146 -5.78 -1.85 15.56
CA SER A 146 -5.82 -0.98 16.74
C SER A 146 -5.21 0.40 16.49
N TYR A 147 -4.52 0.62 15.37
CA TYR A 147 -3.90 1.91 15.07
C TYR A 147 -4.83 2.83 14.28
N ARG A 148 -5.76 3.48 15.00
CA ARG A 148 -6.80 4.35 14.44
C ARG A 148 -6.27 5.43 13.47
N ASN A 149 -5.15 6.07 13.78
CA ASN A 149 -4.58 7.12 12.93
C ASN A 149 -4.17 6.59 11.56
N PHE A 150 -3.65 5.37 11.49
CA PHE A 150 -3.28 4.72 10.23
C PHE A 150 -4.51 4.46 9.35
N PHE A 151 -5.58 3.92 9.94
CA PHE A 151 -6.84 3.71 9.22
C PHE A 151 -7.39 5.03 8.65
N ILE A 152 -7.46 6.07 9.48
CA ILE A 152 -7.95 7.40 9.09
C ILE A 152 -7.08 8.00 7.98
N ASN A 153 -5.76 7.93 8.10
CA ASN A 153 -4.83 8.42 7.09
C ASN A 153 -5.05 7.71 5.75
N CYS A 154 -5.14 6.38 5.72
CA CYS A 154 -5.43 5.63 4.49
C CYS A 154 -6.78 6.01 3.87
N ALA A 155 -7.82 6.19 4.69
CA ALA A 155 -9.15 6.56 4.23
C ALA A 155 -9.19 7.95 3.58
N PHE A 156 -8.58 8.96 4.22
CA PHE A 156 -8.49 10.31 3.66
C PHE A 156 -7.58 10.36 2.44
N LEU A 157 -6.46 9.64 2.45
CA LEU A 157 -5.58 9.60 1.29
C LEU A 157 -6.26 8.97 0.08
N LEU A 158 -7.04 7.89 0.28
CA LEU A 158 -7.83 7.28 -0.78
C LEU A 158 -8.83 8.27 -1.39
N LYS A 159 -9.51 9.05 -0.55
CA LYS A 159 -10.39 10.15 -1.02
C LYS A 159 -9.61 11.16 -1.84
N SER A 160 -8.51 11.66 -1.32
CA SER A 160 -7.70 12.71 -1.97
C SER A 160 -7.20 12.27 -3.34
N ILE A 161 -6.58 11.09 -3.45
CA ILE A 161 -6.07 10.61 -4.75
C ILE A 161 -7.19 10.30 -5.74
N HIS A 162 -8.34 9.80 -5.24
CA HIS A 162 -9.46 9.49 -6.13
C HIS A 162 -10.13 10.76 -6.66
N MET A 163 -10.28 11.79 -5.83
CA MET A 163 -10.76 13.10 -6.28
C MET A 163 -9.76 13.74 -7.27
N ALA A 164 -8.46 13.73 -6.95
CA ALA A 164 -7.43 14.24 -7.84
C ALA A 164 -7.45 13.55 -9.21
N GLY A 165 -7.66 12.23 -9.24
CA GLY A 165 -7.77 11.46 -10.49
C GLY A 165 -9.01 11.79 -11.34
N LYS A 166 -10.03 12.45 -10.77
CA LYS A 166 -11.25 12.89 -11.46
C LYS A 166 -11.18 14.31 -12.03
N GLU A 167 -10.31 15.17 -11.51
CA GLU A 167 -10.27 16.59 -11.90
C GLU A 167 -9.57 16.80 -13.26
N GLN A 168 -8.39 16.21 -13.45
CA GLN A 168 -7.57 16.37 -14.64
C GLN A 168 -6.86 15.05 -14.97
N ASN A 169 -6.45 14.88 -16.24
CA ASN A 169 -5.65 13.73 -16.64
C ASN A 169 -4.26 13.82 -15.98
N ASN A 170 -4.01 12.98 -14.97
CA ASN A 170 -2.79 12.97 -14.17
C ASN A 170 -2.40 11.55 -13.72
N CYS A 171 -1.40 11.45 -12.85
CA CYS A 171 -0.88 10.18 -12.34
C CYS A 171 -1.85 9.37 -11.47
N PHE A 172 -3.04 9.88 -11.12
CA PHE A 172 -4.09 9.16 -10.38
C PHE A 172 -5.33 8.88 -11.23
N SER A 173 -5.37 9.36 -12.47
CA SER A 173 -6.46 9.07 -13.39
C SER A 173 -6.48 7.59 -13.76
N THR A 174 -7.70 7.06 -13.91
CA THR A 174 -7.94 5.67 -14.31
C THR A 174 -7.36 5.40 -15.69
N VAL A 175 -6.62 4.29 -15.84
CA VAL A 175 -6.13 3.82 -17.14
C VAL A 175 -6.99 2.63 -17.58
N PRO A 176 -7.98 2.81 -18.46
CA PRO A 176 -9.01 1.79 -18.71
C PRO A 176 -8.49 0.54 -19.44
N LYS A 177 -7.32 0.62 -20.09
CA LYS A 177 -6.76 -0.48 -20.90
C LYS A 177 -5.49 -1.05 -20.28
N LEU A 178 -5.49 -2.36 -20.04
CA LEU A 178 -4.32 -3.07 -19.51
C LEU A 178 -3.09 -2.98 -20.44
N SER A 179 -3.29 -2.85 -21.75
CA SER A 179 -2.22 -2.67 -22.72
C SER A 179 -1.48 -1.34 -22.60
N GLU A 180 -2.05 -0.35 -21.90
CA GLU A 180 -1.44 0.97 -21.67
C GLU A 180 -0.52 0.98 -20.43
N ALA A 181 -0.36 -0.16 -19.75
CA ALA A 181 0.58 -0.31 -18.64
C ALA A 181 2.03 -0.55 -19.11
N ASP A 182 2.62 0.46 -19.74
CA ASP A 182 4.03 0.45 -20.12
C ASP A 182 4.98 0.52 -18.90
N ASP A 183 6.28 0.35 -19.15
CA ASP A 183 7.31 0.38 -18.10
C ASP A 183 7.34 1.72 -17.34
N LYS A 184 7.00 2.84 -18.03
CA LYS A 184 6.95 4.15 -17.38
C LYS A 184 5.79 4.23 -16.39
N LEU A 185 4.64 3.65 -16.73
CA LEU A 185 3.49 3.54 -15.84
C LEU A 185 3.84 2.70 -14.61
N GLN A 186 4.44 1.52 -14.83
CA GLN A 186 4.72 0.54 -13.76
C GLN A 186 5.79 1.02 -12.78
N ASN A 187 6.79 1.78 -13.24
CA ASN A 187 7.84 2.35 -12.40
C ASN A 187 7.43 3.65 -11.70
N HIS A 188 6.23 4.17 -11.96
CA HIS A 188 5.75 5.40 -11.33
C HIS A 188 5.28 5.12 -9.89
N PRO A 189 5.59 5.97 -8.89
CA PRO A 189 5.20 5.76 -7.48
C PRO A 189 3.69 5.57 -7.24
N ALA A 190 2.85 6.21 -8.05
CA ALA A 190 1.40 6.07 -7.99
C ALA A 190 0.85 4.72 -8.52
N PHE A 191 1.67 3.90 -9.18
CA PHE A 191 1.26 2.59 -9.68
C PHE A 191 0.89 1.66 -8.53
N GLY A 192 -0.29 1.06 -8.58
CA GLY A 192 -0.84 0.19 -7.54
C GLY A 192 -1.20 0.91 -6.23
N PHE A 193 -0.89 2.20 -6.07
CA PHE A 193 -1.03 2.91 -4.81
C PHE A 193 -2.48 2.95 -4.31
N LYS A 194 -3.43 3.27 -5.22
CA LYS A 194 -4.87 3.30 -4.89
C LYS A 194 -5.39 1.91 -4.58
N ALA A 195 -4.98 0.89 -5.35
CA ALA A 195 -5.32 -0.51 -5.07
C ALA A 195 -4.83 -0.96 -3.68
N ASN A 196 -3.62 -0.56 -3.28
CA ASN A 196 -3.08 -0.88 -1.96
C ASN A 196 -3.81 -0.18 -0.82
N LEU A 197 -4.24 1.08 -0.99
CA LEU A 197 -5.11 1.73 0.00
C LEU A 197 -6.43 0.99 0.19
N VAL A 198 -7.06 0.57 -0.92
CA VAL A 198 -8.28 -0.25 -0.87
C VAL A 198 -8.01 -1.58 -0.15
N ARG A 199 -6.90 -2.26 -0.49
CA ARG A 199 -6.47 -3.51 0.14
C ARG A 199 -6.26 -3.36 1.65
N VAL A 200 -5.53 -2.33 2.09
CA VAL A 200 -5.29 -2.05 3.52
C VAL A 200 -6.63 -1.84 4.23
N LEU A 201 -7.47 -0.92 3.75
CA LEU A 201 -8.76 -0.63 4.40
C LEU A 201 -9.65 -1.88 4.48
N GLY A 202 -9.69 -2.66 3.40
CA GLY A 202 -10.42 -3.94 3.37
C GLY A 202 -9.89 -4.95 4.38
N ASN A 203 -8.57 -5.13 4.47
CA ASN A 203 -7.95 -6.02 5.45
C ASN A 203 -8.23 -5.57 6.88
N LEU A 204 -8.06 -4.28 7.18
CA LEU A 204 -8.28 -3.72 8.51
C LEU A 204 -9.75 -3.80 8.97
N CYS A 205 -10.71 -3.94 8.05
CA CYS A 205 -12.12 -4.18 8.39
C CYS A 205 -12.43 -5.63 8.77
N TRP A 206 -11.55 -6.59 8.47
CA TRP A 206 -11.85 -8.01 8.68
C TRP A 206 -12.08 -8.31 10.16
N LYS A 207 -13.32 -8.67 10.51
CA LYS A 207 -13.77 -8.99 11.87
C LYS A 207 -13.46 -7.88 12.90
N HIS A 208 -13.41 -6.62 12.48
CA HIS A 208 -13.09 -5.49 13.37
C HIS A 208 -14.16 -4.39 13.29
N LYS A 209 -15.17 -4.48 14.17
CA LYS A 209 -16.40 -3.66 14.13
C LYS A 209 -16.12 -2.16 14.06
N GLU A 210 -15.18 -1.66 14.87
CA GLU A 210 -14.85 -0.23 14.88
C GLU A 210 -14.33 0.28 13.53
N ASN A 211 -13.55 -0.53 12.82
CA ASN A 211 -13.02 -0.15 11.50
C ASN A 211 -14.10 -0.28 10.43
N GLN A 212 -14.97 -1.30 10.54
CA GLN A 212 -16.14 -1.41 9.68
C GLN A 212 -17.04 -0.17 9.81
N ASP A 213 -17.33 0.27 11.03
CA ASP A 213 -18.17 1.45 11.27
C ASP A 213 -17.53 2.72 10.73
N MET A 214 -16.21 2.85 10.91
CA MET A 214 -15.47 3.98 10.40
C MET A 214 -15.51 4.10 8.87
N MET A 215 -15.65 3.00 8.13
CA MET A 215 -15.86 3.05 6.67
C MET A 215 -17.13 3.83 6.30
N ASN A 216 -18.19 3.68 7.10
CA ASN A 216 -19.44 4.41 6.91
C ASN A 216 -19.35 5.85 7.42
N GLU A 217 -18.84 6.04 8.65
CA GLU A 217 -18.66 7.38 9.25
C GLU A 217 -17.80 8.30 8.36
N LEU A 218 -16.74 7.74 7.77
CA LEU A 218 -15.88 8.46 6.84
C LEU A 218 -16.40 8.44 5.41
N SER A 219 -17.60 7.94 5.12
CA SER A 219 -18.18 7.91 3.75
C SER A 219 -17.26 7.26 2.71
N ILE A 220 -16.56 6.19 3.08
CA ILE A 220 -15.62 5.46 2.22
C ILE A 220 -16.34 4.39 1.39
N ILE A 221 -17.50 3.90 1.85
CA ILE A 221 -18.25 2.83 1.15
C ILE A 221 -18.60 3.23 -0.30
N PRO A 222 -19.20 4.40 -0.60
CA PRO A 222 -19.49 4.79 -1.98
C PRO A 222 -18.23 4.95 -2.84
N LEU A 223 -17.16 5.48 -2.22
CA LEU A 223 -15.86 5.66 -2.87
C LEU A 223 -15.24 4.33 -3.30
N LEU A 224 -15.32 3.28 -2.45
CA LEU A 224 -14.85 1.95 -2.80
C LEU A 224 -15.60 1.39 -4.01
N LEU A 225 -16.92 1.54 -4.02
CA LEU A 225 -17.76 1.05 -5.11
C LEU A 225 -17.44 1.78 -6.43
N ASP A 226 -17.12 3.07 -6.37
CA ASP A 226 -16.67 3.82 -7.54
C ASP A 226 -15.26 3.44 -8.03
N CYS A 227 -14.46 2.79 -7.18
CA CYS A 227 -13.18 2.21 -7.56
C CYS A 227 -13.32 0.88 -8.31
N CYS A 228 -14.52 0.34 -8.47
CA CYS A 228 -14.79 -0.94 -9.10
C CYS A 228 -14.78 -0.86 -10.64
N ASN A 229 -13.71 -0.29 -11.19
CA ASN A 229 -13.48 -0.10 -12.62
C ASN A 229 -12.15 -0.76 -13.03
N ILE A 230 -12.04 -1.16 -14.30
CA ILE A 230 -10.74 -1.62 -14.83
C ILE A 230 -9.79 -0.43 -14.80
N ASP A 231 -8.65 -0.63 -14.16
CA ASP A 231 -7.60 0.38 -14.02
C ASP A 231 -6.23 -0.29 -14.11
N ALA A 232 -5.57 -0.13 -15.25
CA ALA A 232 -4.25 -0.68 -15.51
C ALA A 232 -3.18 -0.08 -14.58
N ARG A 233 -3.39 1.16 -14.10
CA ARG A 233 -2.52 1.78 -13.11
C ARG A 233 -2.70 1.16 -11.73
N ASN A 234 -3.86 0.57 -11.44
CA ASN A 234 -4.17 -0.03 -10.15
C ASN A 234 -4.57 -1.51 -10.33
N PRO A 235 -3.59 -2.40 -10.58
CA PRO A 235 -3.85 -3.82 -10.79
C PRO A 235 -4.68 -4.42 -9.66
N PHE A 236 -5.63 -5.27 -10.05
CA PHE A 236 -6.54 -5.97 -9.15
C PHE A 236 -7.44 -5.09 -8.27
N ILE A 237 -7.60 -3.80 -8.57
CA ILE A 237 -8.43 -2.90 -7.75
C ILE A 237 -9.86 -3.43 -7.54
N ILE A 238 -10.48 -4.03 -8.56
CA ILE A 238 -11.80 -4.65 -8.46
C ILE A 238 -11.80 -5.78 -7.42
N GLN A 239 -10.81 -6.67 -7.43
CA GLN A 239 -10.72 -7.77 -6.48
C GLN A 239 -10.52 -7.25 -5.04
N TRP A 240 -9.71 -6.21 -4.88
CA TRP A 240 -9.52 -5.57 -3.58
C TRP A 240 -10.79 -4.86 -3.09
N VAL A 241 -11.55 -4.21 -3.98
CA VAL A 241 -12.87 -3.63 -3.64
C VAL A 241 -13.84 -4.71 -3.20
N VAL A 242 -13.93 -5.84 -3.93
CA VAL A 242 -14.80 -6.97 -3.57
C VAL A 242 -14.44 -7.51 -2.18
N LEU A 243 -13.14 -7.71 -1.90
CA LEU A 243 -12.68 -8.13 -0.58
C LEU A 243 -13.04 -7.11 0.50
N ALA A 244 -12.82 -5.82 0.24
CA ALA A 244 -13.13 -4.75 1.18
C ALA A 244 -14.62 -4.67 1.50
N VAL A 245 -15.49 -4.74 0.48
CA VAL A 245 -16.96 -4.77 0.64
C VAL A 245 -17.39 -5.99 1.45
N ARG A 246 -16.86 -7.18 1.15
CA ARG A 246 -17.11 -8.38 1.97
C ARG A 246 -16.76 -8.12 3.43
N ASN A 247 -15.55 -7.66 3.70
CA ASN A 247 -15.03 -7.50 5.07
C ASN A 247 -15.76 -6.40 5.85
N LEU A 248 -16.11 -5.27 5.21
CA LEU A 248 -16.83 -4.18 5.87
C LEU A 248 -18.31 -4.51 6.12
N CYS A 249 -18.92 -5.39 5.32
CA CYS A 249 -20.30 -5.82 5.49
C CYS A 249 -20.46 -7.06 6.39
N GLU A 250 -19.41 -7.87 6.58
CA GLU A 250 -19.47 -9.08 7.40
C GLU A 250 -19.92 -8.76 8.84
N GLY A 251 -21.15 -9.16 9.18
CA GLY A 251 -21.75 -8.89 10.50
C GLY A 251 -22.21 -7.45 10.74
N ASN A 252 -22.09 -6.54 9.75
CA ASN A 252 -22.41 -5.12 9.92
C ASN A 252 -23.64 -4.72 9.06
N LYS A 253 -24.81 -4.67 9.70
CA LYS A 253 -26.09 -4.34 9.04
C LYS A 253 -26.16 -2.88 8.58
N ASP A 254 -25.51 -1.96 9.27
CA ASP A 254 -25.55 -0.54 8.92
C ASP A 254 -24.79 -0.32 7.61
N ASN A 255 -23.61 -0.92 7.48
CA ASN A 255 -22.86 -0.90 6.22
C ASN A 255 -23.61 -1.59 5.08
N GLN A 256 -24.29 -2.72 5.35
CA GLN A 256 -25.15 -3.37 4.35
C GLN A 256 -26.31 -2.46 3.92
N ALA A 257 -26.93 -1.75 4.84
CA ALA A 257 -28.03 -0.82 4.57
C ALA A 257 -27.58 0.37 3.71
N VAL A 258 -26.35 0.88 3.91
CA VAL A 258 -25.76 1.91 3.04
C VAL A 258 -25.73 1.44 1.59
N ILE A 259 -25.22 0.22 1.34
CA ILE A 259 -25.14 -0.34 -0.02
C ILE A 259 -26.52 -0.64 -0.58
N ALA A 260 -27.42 -1.24 0.24
CA ALA A 260 -28.78 -1.56 -0.18
C ALA A 260 -29.63 -0.32 -0.50
N GLY A 261 -29.31 0.83 0.11
CA GLY A 261 -29.94 2.11 -0.17
C GLY A 261 -29.44 2.80 -1.44
N MET A 262 -28.42 2.27 -2.12
CA MET A 262 -27.91 2.86 -3.37
C MET A 262 -28.84 2.56 -4.53
N SER A 263 -29.08 3.56 -5.38
CA SER A 263 -29.92 3.46 -6.57
C SER A 263 -29.08 3.42 -7.84
N ARG A 264 -29.53 2.64 -8.84
CA ARG A 264 -28.86 2.61 -10.14
C ARG A 264 -29.05 3.95 -10.85
N GLN A 265 -27.96 4.57 -11.28
CA GLN A 265 -27.97 5.86 -11.99
C GLN A 265 -27.91 5.71 -13.52
N GLY A 266 -27.44 4.56 -14.05
CA GLY A 266 -27.33 4.33 -15.49
C GLY A 266 -26.36 3.21 -15.85
N LEU A 267 -26.06 3.08 -17.14
CA LEU A 267 -24.97 2.24 -17.64
C LEU A 267 -23.66 3.01 -17.66
N VAL A 268 -22.57 2.37 -17.28
CA VAL A 268 -21.22 2.93 -17.41
C VAL A 268 -20.69 2.58 -18.80
N GLU A 269 -20.17 3.57 -19.51
CA GLU A 269 -19.45 3.34 -20.76
C GLU A 269 -18.14 2.61 -20.47
N SER A 270 -17.90 1.50 -21.17
CA SER A 270 -16.68 0.70 -21.00
C SER A 270 -15.91 0.65 -22.31
N ALA A 271 -14.75 1.30 -22.34
CA ALA A 271 -13.85 1.25 -23.49
C ALA A 271 -13.44 -0.20 -23.84
N VAL A 272 -13.32 -1.07 -22.83
CA VAL A 272 -13.00 -2.49 -23.02
C VAL A 272 -14.14 -3.24 -23.70
N LEU A 273 -15.39 -3.00 -23.29
CA LEU A 273 -16.53 -3.64 -23.95
C LEU A 273 -16.65 -3.18 -25.40
N THR A 274 -16.49 -1.88 -25.66
CA THR A 274 -16.50 -1.35 -27.04
C THR A 274 -15.43 -1.99 -27.91
N GLU A 275 -14.21 -2.19 -27.39
CA GLU A 275 -13.12 -2.85 -28.11
C GLU A 275 -13.39 -4.33 -28.37
N LEU A 276 -14.07 -5.02 -27.46
CA LEU A 276 -14.55 -6.39 -27.65
C LEU A 276 -15.76 -6.49 -28.60
N GLY A 277 -16.22 -5.36 -29.16
CA GLY A 277 -17.40 -5.32 -29.99
C GLY A 277 -18.68 -5.62 -29.21
N ILE A 278 -18.77 -5.15 -27.96
CA ILE A 278 -19.88 -5.38 -27.03
C ILE A 278 -20.49 -4.06 -26.56
N THR A 279 -21.81 -3.96 -26.56
CA THR A 279 -22.58 -2.87 -25.93
C THR A 279 -23.44 -3.40 -24.79
N LEU A 280 -23.69 -2.51 -23.82
CA LEU A 280 -24.68 -2.72 -22.79
C LEU A 280 -25.96 -1.95 -23.16
N HIS A 281 -27.09 -2.61 -23.05
CA HIS A 281 -28.42 -2.03 -23.19
C HIS A 281 -29.24 -2.30 -21.94
N THR A 282 -30.13 -1.38 -21.60
CA THR A 282 -31.13 -1.59 -20.56
C THR A 282 -32.49 -1.78 -21.19
N ASP A 283 -33.35 -2.56 -20.55
CA ASP A 283 -34.78 -2.56 -20.80
C ASP A 283 -35.40 -1.18 -20.51
N GLU A 284 -36.65 -0.98 -20.96
CA GLU A 284 -37.38 0.29 -20.82
C GLU A 284 -37.53 0.74 -19.36
N ASP A 285 -37.66 -0.23 -18.45
CA ASP A 285 -37.77 0.01 -17.01
C ASP A 285 -36.42 0.21 -16.33
N ASN A 286 -35.31 -0.01 -17.05
CA ASN A 286 -33.97 -0.01 -16.49
C ASN A 286 -34.00 -0.96 -15.27
N ASN A 287 -34.19 -2.24 -15.46
CA ASN A 287 -34.13 -3.28 -14.43
C ASN A 287 -33.14 -4.37 -14.83
N THR A 288 -32.97 -4.64 -16.12
CA THR A 288 -32.06 -5.66 -16.64
C THR A 288 -31.02 -5.07 -17.59
N VAL A 289 -29.78 -5.56 -17.47
CA VAL A 289 -28.68 -5.23 -18.39
C VAL A 289 -28.56 -6.35 -19.42
N HIS A 290 -28.69 -6.00 -20.69
CA HIS A 290 -28.51 -6.88 -21.83
C HIS A 290 -27.17 -6.59 -22.52
N ILE A 291 -26.49 -7.66 -22.94
CA ILE A 291 -25.23 -7.60 -23.68
C ILE A 291 -25.55 -7.83 -25.16
N ALA A 292 -25.14 -6.92 -26.04
CA ALA A 292 -25.35 -7.02 -27.48
C ALA A 292 -24.04 -6.77 -28.27
N PRO A 293 -23.94 -7.22 -29.53
CA PRO A 293 -22.81 -6.86 -30.38
C PRO A 293 -22.81 -5.36 -30.70
N PHE A 294 -21.66 -4.72 -30.61
CA PHE A 294 -21.44 -3.33 -31.02
C PHE A 294 -21.57 -3.24 -32.54
N HIS A 295 -22.52 -2.44 -33.01
CA HIS A 295 -22.71 -2.13 -34.43
C HIS A 295 -22.25 -0.68 -34.65
N PRO A 296 -21.04 -0.44 -35.21
CA PRO A 296 -20.60 0.91 -35.54
C PRO A 296 -21.53 1.50 -36.62
N ARG A 297 -21.95 2.75 -36.42
CA ARG A 297 -22.66 3.53 -37.45
C ARG A 297 -21.71 4.06 -38.51
#